data_AF-T1A8P4-F1
#
_entry.id   AF-T1A8P4-F1
#
_cell.length_a   1.000
_cell.length_b   1.000
_cell.length_c   1.000
_cell.angle_alpha   90.00
_cell.angle_beta   90.00
_cell.angle_gamma   90.00
#
_symmetry.space_group_name_H-M   'P 1'
#
loop_
_entity.id
_entity.type
_entity.pdbx_description
1 polymer ?
#
loop_
_entity_poly.entity_id
_entity_poly.type
_entity_poly.pdbx_seq_one_letter_code
_entity_poly.pdbx_strand_id
1 'polypeptide(L)'
;MLGRRTNQMSFADADGWWKDIPKNSIWHLIREWAGEHLRDEDFASWYSPIGRPSIPPSYVLTLTLLQFRQGWSDQQAVDEAHFDDRVKYALGVGRSPEITCDPTTLCRYRSRFLEEDLGRALLRQTLGEAQAAGLLGDSEDLIDSFMVAGA
;
A
#
# COMPACT_ATOMS: atom_id res chain seq x y z
N MET A 1 -8.11 -12.17 -11.73
CA MET A 1 -8.70 -12.46 -10.41
C MET A 1 -8.16 -11.49 -9.36
N LEU A 2 -9.01 -11.07 -8.41
CA LEU A 2 -8.60 -10.24 -7.28
C LEU A 2 -7.58 -10.99 -6.42
N GLY A 3 -6.42 -10.37 -6.19
CA GLY A 3 -5.47 -10.82 -5.18
C GLY A 3 -5.95 -10.50 -3.78
N ARG A 4 -5.60 -11.33 -2.80
CA ARG A 4 -5.86 -11.08 -1.38
C ARG A 4 -4.57 -11.00 -0.61
N ARG A 5 -4.46 -10.04 0.29
CA ARG A 5 -3.34 -9.94 1.21
C ARG A 5 -3.36 -11.13 2.16
N THR A 6 -2.27 -11.88 2.19
CA THR A 6 -2.06 -12.96 3.16
C THR A 6 -1.06 -12.47 4.22
N ASN A 7 -1.44 -12.56 5.50
CA ASN A 7 -0.52 -12.31 6.62
C ASN A 7 0.41 -13.52 6.88
N GLN A 8 0.79 -14.23 5.82
CA GLN A 8 1.52 -15.47 5.96
C GLN A 8 2.97 -15.16 6.36
N MET A 9 3.32 -15.57 7.57
CA MET A 9 4.69 -15.50 8.08
C MET A 9 5.51 -16.66 7.51
N SER A 10 6.76 -16.36 7.19
CA SER A 10 7.74 -17.32 6.71
C SER A 10 8.64 -17.80 7.86
N PHE A 11 9.50 -18.78 7.60
CA PHE A 11 10.52 -19.18 8.58
C PHE A 11 11.46 -18.02 8.97
N ALA A 12 11.68 -17.06 8.06
CA ALA A 12 12.50 -15.87 8.34
C ALA A 12 11.87 -14.92 9.37
N ASP A 13 10.61 -15.15 9.74
CA ASP A 13 9.84 -14.38 10.71
C ASP A 13 9.78 -15.09 12.09
N ALA A 14 10.42 -16.25 12.25
CA ALA A 14 10.32 -17.03 13.49
C ALA A 14 10.93 -16.33 14.73
N ASP A 15 11.84 -15.38 14.53
CA ASP A 15 12.50 -14.62 15.60
C ASP A 15 11.61 -13.50 16.18
N GLY A 16 10.46 -13.20 15.56
CA GLY A 16 9.52 -12.19 16.08
C GLY A 16 9.99 -10.75 15.91
N TRP A 17 10.86 -10.46 14.94
CA TRP A 17 11.48 -9.16 14.69
C TRP A 17 10.52 -7.95 14.67
N TRP A 18 9.27 -8.14 14.25
CA TRP A 18 8.28 -7.06 14.20
C TRP A 18 7.91 -6.50 15.57
N LYS A 19 8.17 -7.24 16.65
CA LYS A 19 7.88 -6.80 18.03
C LYS A 19 8.74 -5.61 18.44
N ASP A 20 9.89 -5.43 17.80
CA ASP A 20 10.82 -4.34 18.08
C ASP A 20 10.41 -3.02 17.40
N ILE A 21 9.41 -3.05 16.51
CA ILE A 21 8.89 -1.84 15.86
C ILE A 21 7.99 -1.07 16.85
N PRO A 22 8.33 0.19 17.20
CA PRO A 22 7.55 0.96 18.15
C PRO A 22 6.12 1.19 17.68
N LYS A 23 5.15 1.07 18.59
CA LYS A 23 3.73 1.28 18.27
C LYS A 23 3.39 2.72 17.87
N ASN A 24 4.21 3.69 18.26
CA ASN A 24 4.07 5.08 17.84
C ASN A 24 4.87 5.41 16.57
N SER A 25 5.51 4.42 15.94
CA SER A 25 6.20 4.63 14.66
C SER A 25 5.20 4.74 13.52
N ILE A 26 5.56 5.50 12.48
CA ILE A 26 4.72 5.67 11.30
C ILE A 26 4.38 4.33 10.62
N TRP A 27 5.30 3.37 10.66
CA TRP A 27 5.12 2.03 10.09
C TRP A 27 4.01 1.26 10.80
N HIS A 28 3.95 1.34 12.13
CA HIS A 28 2.88 0.73 12.91
C HIS A 28 1.55 1.43 12.69
N LEU A 29 1.54 2.76 12.73
CA LEU A 29 0.32 3.54 12.54
C LEU A 29 -0.30 3.29 11.16
N ILE A 30 0.51 3.27 10.10
CA ILE A 30 0.04 2.94 8.75
C ILE A 30 -0.43 1.48 8.66
N ARG A 31 0.26 0.53 9.30
CA ARG A 31 -0.15 -0.88 9.32
C ARG A 31 -1.55 -1.05 9.90
N GLU A 32 -1.78 -0.50 11.09
CA GLU A 32 -3.04 -0.62 11.81
C GLU A 32 -4.16 0.07 11.03
N TRP A 33 -3.92 1.32 10.60
CA TRP A 33 -4.89 2.06 9.81
C TRP A 33 -5.26 1.34 8.51
N ALA A 34 -4.26 0.83 7.76
CA ALA A 34 -4.50 0.08 6.54
C ALA A 34 -5.26 -1.22 6.81
N GLY A 35 -4.97 -1.92 7.90
CA GLY A 35 -5.69 -3.13 8.30
C GLY A 35 -7.16 -2.89 8.65
N GLU A 36 -7.49 -1.70 9.15
CA GLU A 36 -8.86 -1.31 9.51
C GLU A 36 -9.65 -0.74 8.31
N HIS A 37 -8.98 0.00 7.42
CA HIS A 37 -9.65 0.80 6.38
C HIS A 37 -9.54 0.21 4.97
N LEU A 38 -8.54 -0.63 4.69
CA LEU A 38 -8.32 -1.18 3.36
C LEU A 38 -8.71 -2.66 3.29
N ARG A 39 -9.79 -2.95 2.57
CA ARG A 39 -10.20 -4.33 2.28
C ARG A 39 -10.10 -4.56 0.78
N ASP A 40 -9.45 -5.64 0.38
CA ASP A 40 -9.28 -5.97 -1.04
C ASP A 40 -10.63 -6.17 -1.75
N GLU A 41 -11.65 -6.61 -1.00
CA GLU A 41 -13.03 -6.81 -1.47
C GLU A 41 -13.69 -5.52 -1.97
N ASP A 42 -13.31 -4.36 -1.45
CA ASP A 42 -13.86 -3.06 -1.87
C ASP A 42 -13.49 -2.75 -3.34
N PHE A 43 -12.47 -3.43 -3.88
CA PHE A 43 -12.00 -3.30 -5.26
C PHE A 43 -12.44 -4.45 -6.17
N ALA A 44 -13.22 -5.41 -5.66
CA ALA A 44 -13.51 -6.66 -6.37
C ALA A 44 -14.16 -6.45 -7.75
N SER A 45 -14.97 -5.39 -7.89
CA SER A 45 -15.65 -5.05 -9.15
C SER A 45 -14.70 -4.74 -10.31
N TRP A 46 -13.44 -4.40 -10.03
CA TRP A 46 -12.44 -4.09 -11.06
C TRP A 46 -11.68 -5.33 -11.55
N TYR A 47 -11.87 -6.47 -10.91
CA TYR A 47 -11.11 -7.67 -11.24
C TYR A 47 -12.01 -8.71 -11.86
N SER A 48 -11.55 -9.29 -12.97
CA SER A 48 -12.18 -10.47 -13.55
C SER A 48 -12.22 -11.60 -12.51
N PRO A 49 -13.32 -12.37 -12.41
CA PRO A 49 -13.42 -13.50 -11.48
C PRO A 49 -12.47 -14.65 -11.83
N ILE A 50 -11.90 -14.65 -13.04
CA ILE A 50 -10.98 -15.69 -13.53
C ILE A 50 -9.58 -15.14 -13.82
N GLY A 51 -8.59 -16.05 -13.91
CA GLY A 51 -7.20 -15.73 -14.22
C GLY A 51 -6.27 -15.67 -12.99
N ARG A 52 -5.01 -15.29 -13.22
CA ARG A 52 -4.00 -15.17 -12.15
C ARG A 52 -4.46 -14.12 -11.11
N PRO A 53 -4.28 -14.37 -9.80
CA PRO A 53 -4.45 -13.34 -8.79
C PRO A 53 -3.54 -12.14 -9.08
N SER A 54 -4.08 -10.94 -8.98
CA SER A 54 -3.30 -9.72 -9.01
C SER A 54 -2.52 -9.53 -7.71
N ILE A 55 -1.65 -8.51 -7.65
CA ILE A 55 -1.21 -7.97 -6.35
C ILE A 55 -2.47 -7.45 -5.62
N PRO A 56 -2.61 -7.66 -4.30
CA PRO A 56 -3.74 -7.15 -3.53
C PRO A 56 -3.82 -5.61 -3.59
N PRO A 57 -4.99 -5.02 -3.88
CA PRO A 57 -5.17 -3.57 -3.87
C PRO A 57 -4.78 -2.90 -2.55
N SER A 58 -5.08 -3.54 -1.42
CA SER A 58 -4.70 -3.05 -0.08
C SER A 58 -3.19 -2.94 0.08
N TYR A 59 -2.42 -3.89 -0.47
CA TYR A 59 -0.95 -3.84 -0.47
C TYR A 59 -0.46 -2.63 -1.25
N VAL A 60 -0.97 -2.43 -2.47
CA VAL A 60 -0.52 -1.34 -3.34
C VAL A 60 -0.88 0.01 -2.75
N LEU A 61 -2.10 0.19 -2.23
CA LEU A 61 -2.52 1.42 -1.57
C LEU A 61 -1.70 1.71 -0.31
N THR A 62 -1.41 0.69 0.49
CA THR A 62 -0.52 0.86 1.66
C THR A 62 0.87 1.31 1.22
N LEU A 63 1.43 0.72 0.16
CA LEU A 63 2.71 1.14 -0.40
C LEU A 63 2.66 2.58 -0.92
N THR A 64 1.58 2.99 -1.57
CA THR A 64 1.36 4.35 -2.05
C THR A 64 1.28 5.36 -0.87
N LEU A 65 0.63 5.00 0.24
CA LEU A 65 0.60 5.84 1.45
C LEU A 65 2.02 6.05 2.03
N LEU A 66 2.81 4.97 2.10
CA LEU A 66 4.20 5.04 2.55
C LEU A 66 5.04 5.89 1.60
N GLN A 67 4.88 5.68 0.29
CA GLN A 67 5.54 6.44 -0.75
C GLN A 67 5.30 7.94 -0.57
N PHE A 68 4.05 8.35 -0.38
CA PHE A 68 3.70 9.76 -0.17
C PHE A 68 4.27 10.30 1.12
N ARG A 69 4.07 9.57 2.21
CA ARG A 69 4.52 9.99 3.53
C ARG A 69 6.03 10.20 3.60
N GLN A 70 6.77 9.48 2.77
CA GLN A 70 8.22 9.51 2.72
C GLN A 70 8.77 10.33 1.53
N GLY A 71 7.92 10.80 0.62
CA GLY A 71 8.33 11.52 -0.58
C GLY A 71 9.14 10.67 -1.58
N TRP A 72 8.87 9.37 -1.65
CA TRP A 72 9.60 8.43 -2.49
C TRP A 72 9.14 8.44 -3.95
N SER A 73 10.08 8.24 -4.87
CA SER A 73 9.75 7.81 -6.24
C SER A 73 9.21 6.38 -6.25
N ASP A 74 8.58 5.95 -7.35
CA ASP A 74 8.06 4.57 -7.48
C ASP A 74 9.18 3.54 -7.32
N GLN A 75 10.36 3.83 -7.87
CA GLN A 75 11.54 2.96 -7.71
C GLN A 75 11.95 2.85 -6.25
N GLN A 76 12.07 3.98 -5.55
CA GLN A 76 12.44 3.99 -4.13
C GLN A 76 11.40 3.26 -3.28
N ALA A 77 10.10 3.48 -3.51
CA ALA A 77 9.06 2.79 -2.76
C ALA A 77 9.16 1.27 -2.90
N VAL A 78 9.41 0.79 -4.13
CA VAL A 78 9.60 -0.65 -4.39
C VAL A 78 10.89 -1.19 -3.78
N ASP A 79 12.00 -0.46 -3.89
CA ASP A 79 13.27 -0.86 -3.28
C ASP A 79 13.13 -0.97 -1.76
N GLU A 80 12.49 0.01 -1.11
CA GLU A 80 12.23 0.01 0.32
C GLU A 80 11.28 -1.13 0.72
N ALA A 81 10.25 -1.43 -0.08
CA ALA A 81 9.40 -2.61 0.13
C ALA A 81 10.17 -3.93 0.03
N HIS A 82 11.23 -3.97 -0.77
CA HIS A 82 12.09 -5.14 -0.92
C HIS A 82 13.11 -5.29 0.21
N PHE A 83 13.70 -4.20 0.69
CA PHE A 83 14.87 -4.25 1.56
C PHE A 83 14.61 -3.82 3.01
N ASP A 84 13.66 -2.93 3.28
CA ASP A 84 13.40 -2.43 4.63
C ASP A 84 12.32 -3.26 5.34
N ASP A 85 12.72 -3.95 6.41
CA ASP A 85 11.85 -4.73 7.27
C ASP A 85 10.70 -3.89 7.87
N ARG A 86 10.92 -2.60 8.15
CA ARG A 86 9.88 -1.69 8.66
C ARG A 86 8.80 -1.44 7.63
N VAL A 87 9.18 -1.37 6.36
CA VAL A 87 8.24 -1.21 5.24
C VAL A 87 7.48 -2.51 5.02
N LYS A 88 8.17 -3.66 5.03
CA LYS A 88 7.50 -4.98 4.99
C LYS A 88 6.51 -5.16 6.13
N TYR A 89 6.87 -4.70 7.33
CA TYR A 89 5.98 -4.69 8.48
C TYR A 89 4.74 -3.83 8.24
N ALA A 90 4.90 -2.60 7.73
CA ALA A 90 3.78 -1.73 7.39
C ALA A 90 2.85 -2.38 6.35
N LEU A 91 3.44 -3.01 5.33
CA LEU A 91 2.75 -3.79 4.30
C LEU A 91 2.21 -5.13 4.82
N GLY A 92 2.48 -5.49 6.09
CA GLY A 92 2.10 -6.73 6.76
C GLY A 92 2.49 -7.99 6.01
N VAL A 93 3.66 -7.95 5.38
CA VAL A 93 4.32 -9.09 4.77
C VAL A 93 5.52 -9.50 5.62
N GLY A 94 5.94 -10.75 5.51
CA GLY A 94 7.16 -11.26 6.16
C GLY A 94 8.44 -10.78 5.46
N ARG A 95 9.60 -11.12 6.03
CA ARG A 95 10.92 -10.80 5.46
C ARG A 95 11.15 -11.39 4.07
N SER A 96 10.57 -12.55 3.81
CA SER A 96 10.58 -13.27 2.53
C SER A 96 9.17 -13.34 1.95
N PRO A 97 8.63 -12.24 1.43
CA PRO A 97 7.24 -12.17 1.01
C PRO A 97 7.00 -12.94 -0.30
N GLU A 98 5.88 -13.64 -0.40
CA GLU A 98 5.42 -14.26 -1.67
C GLU A 98 4.89 -13.21 -2.66
N ILE A 99 4.45 -12.06 -2.15
CA ILE A 99 3.92 -10.96 -2.92
C ILE A 99 5.00 -9.88 -3.00
N THR A 100 5.42 -9.57 -4.23
CA THR A 100 6.33 -8.46 -4.53
C THR A 100 5.69 -7.56 -5.59
N CYS A 101 6.05 -6.29 -5.55
CA CYS A 101 5.60 -5.30 -6.52
C CYS A 101 6.83 -4.76 -7.24
N ASP A 102 6.76 -4.64 -8.56
CA ASP A 102 7.77 -3.94 -9.35
C ASP A 102 7.34 -2.49 -9.65
N PRO A 103 8.26 -1.58 -9.98
CA PRO A 103 7.95 -0.16 -10.17
C PRO A 103 6.92 0.08 -11.29
N THR A 104 6.95 -0.73 -12.35
CA THR A 104 6.01 -0.59 -13.48
C THR A 104 4.61 -1.03 -13.09
N THR A 105 4.50 -2.06 -12.25
CA THR A 105 3.22 -2.49 -11.69
C THR A 105 2.66 -1.45 -10.73
N LEU A 106 3.48 -0.85 -9.86
CA LEU A 106 3.04 0.24 -8.97
C LEU A 106 2.50 1.43 -9.77
N CYS A 107 3.25 1.88 -10.78
CA CYS A 107 2.85 2.97 -11.68
C CYS A 107 1.53 2.65 -12.39
N ARG A 108 1.40 1.48 -13.05
CA ARG A 108 0.16 1.07 -13.73
C ARG A 108 -1.03 0.99 -12.78
N TYR A 109 -0.83 0.53 -11.55
CA TYR A 109 -1.89 0.49 -10.56
C TYR A 109 -2.39 1.89 -10.22
N ARG A 110 -1.47 2.82 -9.99
CA ARG A 110 -1.79 4.23 -9.72
C ARG A 110 -2.55 4.85 -10.88
N SER A 111 -2.11 4.66 -12.12
CA SER A 111 -2.82 5.16 -13.30
C SER A 111 -4.22 4.56 -13.41
N ARG A 112 -4.36 3.26 -13.13
CA ARG A 112 -5.67 2.57 -13.13
C ARG A 112 -6.64 3.13 -12.10
N PHE A 113 -6.17 3.52 -10.91
CA PHE A 113 -7.00 4.24 -9.93
C PHE A 113 -7.50 5.58 -10.49
N LEU A 114 -6.70 6.24 -11.32
CA LEU A 114 -7.04 7.55 -11.88
C LEU A 114 -7.97 7.47 -13.10
N GLU A 115 -7.90 6.38 -13.88
CA GLU A 115 -8.70 6.18 -15.10
C GLU A 115 -10.19 5.95 -14.82
N GLU A 116 -10.53 5.27 -13.72
CA GLU A 116 -11.90 4.92 -13.36
C GLU A 116 -12.47 5.92 -12.33
N ASP A 117 -13.67 6.48 -12.57
CA ASP A 117 -14.29 7.46 -11.66
C ASP A 117 -14.46 6.91 -10.24
N LEU A 118 -14.85 5.63 -10.13
CA LEU A 118 -14.98 4.94 -8.85
C LEU A 118 -13.62 4.78 -8.15
N GLY A 119 -12.56 4.52 -8.90
CA GLY A 119 -11.22 4.36 -8.34
C GLY A 119 -10.62 5.66 -7.87
N ARG A 120 -10.87 6.72 -8.62
CA ARG A 120 -10.48 8.08 -8.27
C ARG A 120 -11.19 8.53 -6.99
N ALA A 121 -12.49 8.27 -6.87
CA ALA A 121 -13.26 8.59 -5.68
C ALA A 121 -12.76 7.81 -4.45
N LEU A 122 -12.56 6.50 -4.59
CA LEU A 122 -12.09 5.64 -3.51
C LEU A 122 -10.69 6.01 -3.05
N LEU A 123 -9.78 6.27 -3.99
CA LEU A 123 -8.43 6.72 -3.65
C LEU A 123 -8.46 8.09 -2.94
N ARG A 124 -9.23 9.06 -3.46
CA ARG A 124 -9.36 10.37 -2.82
C ARG A 124 -9.91 10.26 -1.40
N GLN A 125 -10.92 9.41 -1.21
CA GLN A 125 -11.48 9.12 0.12
C GLN A 125 -10.41 8.51 1.04
N THR A 126 -9.71 7.48 0.56
CA THR A 126 -8.65 6.78 1.30
C THR A 126 -7.54 7.73 1.75
N LEU A 127 -7.08 8.59 0.84
CA LEU A 127 -6.04 9.57 1.15
C LEU A 127 -6.53 10.65 2.13
N GLY A 128 -7.78 11.12 1.97
CA GLY A 128 -8.38 12.06 2.91
C GLY A 128 -8.55 11.49 4.31
N GLU A 129 -8.97 10.23 4.43
CA GLU A 129 -9.08 9.53 5.71
C GLU A 129 -7.70 9.32 6.35
N ALA A 130 -6.68 8.93 5.57
CA ALA A 130 -5.32 8.78 6.06
C ALA A 130 -4.71 10.12 6.50
N GLN A 131 -5.00 11.21 5.78
CA GLN A 131 -4.57 12.56 6.15
C GLN A 131 -5.25 13.01 7.45
N ALA A 132 -6.56 12.79 7.59
CA ALA A 132 -7.31 13.11 8.81
C ALA A 132 -6.80 12.29 10.03
N ALA A 133 -6.30 11.08 9.79
CA ALA A 133 -5.63 10.26 10.80
C ALA A 133 -4.18 10.71 11.11
N GLY A 134 -3.69 11.77 10.47
CA GLY A 134 -2.32 12.30 10.67
C GLY A 134 -1.22 11.47 10.04
N LEU A 135 -1.56 10.54 9.12
CA LEU A 135 -0.60 9.62 8.53
C LEU A 135 0.20 10.24 7.39
N LEU A 136 -0.35 11.22 6.69
CA LEU A 136 0.24 11.79 5.46
C LEU A 136 0.88 13.18 5.61
N GLY A 137 0.92 13.76 6.82
CA GLY A 137 1.41 15.14 7.04
C GLY A 137 0.52 16.20 6.37
N ASP A 138 0.95 17.47 6.36
CA ASP A 138 0.29 18.56 5.62
C ASP A 138 0.49 18.34 4.11
N SER A 139 -0.40 17.60 3.47
CA SER A 139 -0.19 17.09 2.12
C SER A 139 -1.43 17.18 1.22
N GLU A 140 -2.22 18.26 1.38
CA GLU A 140 -3.25 18.62 0.38
C GLU A 140 -2.63 18.68 -1.04
N ASP A 141 -1.45 19.30 -1.16
CA ASP A 141 -0.66 19.37 -2.40
C ASP A 141 -0.28 18.00 -2.96
N LEU A 142 -0.17 16.98 -2.11
CA LEU A 142 0.34 15.67 -2.50
C LEU A 142 -0.76 14.81 -3.10
N ILE A 143 -1.99 14.91 -2.57
CA ILE A 143 -3.18 14.34 -3.20
C ILE A 143 -3.35 14.98 -4.58
N ASP A 144 -3.32 16.30 -4.67
CA ASP A 144 -3.48 17.00 -5.95
C ASP A 144 -2.35 16.70 -6.94
N SER A 145 -1.10 16.64 -6.47
CA SER A 145 0.04 16.29 -7.32
C SER A 145 0.00 14.83 -7.77
N PHE A 146 -0.54 13.89 -6.97
CA PHE A 146 -0.78 12.51 -7.41
C PHE A 146 -1.85 12.44 -8.50
N MET A 147 -2.95 13.18 -8.32
CA MET A 147 -4.05 13.24 -9.27
C MET A 147 -3.64 13.84 -10.63
N VAL A 148 -2.54 14.60 -10.66
CA VAL A 148 -1.95 15.21 -11.86
C VAL A 148 -0.79 14.40 -12.44
N ALA A 149 0.09 13.82 -11.61
CA ALA A 149 1.34 13.18 -12.04
C ALA A 149 1.26 11.64 -12.18
N GLY A 150 0.11 11.02 -11.90
CA GLY A 150 -0.10 9.59 -12.18
C GLY A 150 -0.40 9.26 -13.65
N ALA A 151 -0.15 10.21 -14.57
CA ALA A 151 -0.30 10.10 -16.01
C ALA A 151 1.07 10.12 -16.72
#